data_AF-A0A964GCI4-F1
#
_entry.id   AF-A0A964GCI4-F1
#
_cell.length_a   1.000
_cell.length_b   1.000
_cell.length_c   1.000
_cell.angle_alpha   90.00
_cell.angle_beta   90.00
_cell.angle_gamma   90.00
#
_symmetry.space_group_name_H-M   'P 1'
#
loop_
_entity.id
_entity.type
_entity.pdbx_description
1 polymer ?
#
loop_
_entity_poly.entity_id
_entity_poly.type
_entity_poly.pdbx_seq_one_letter_code
_entity_poly.pdbx_strand_id
1 'polypeptide(L)'
;MRKLTKEEILKGKEKHETLRVDSYDAEVLIRPLTDGELSQVFAVIGSIPLRNDGAPDTAKVDVTRNFEALRLTTSLGLVEPKLSTEEVGEMKFGVPEFIGTKILELSGIHSGAASKKKGSN
;
A
#
# COMPACT_ATOMS: atom_id res chain seq x y z
N MET A 1 -12.19 -4.46 -27.99
CA MET A 1 -11.79 -4.01 -26.64
C MET A 1 -12.23 -2.57 -26.45
N ARG A 2 -12.77 -2.22 -25.28
CA ARG A 2 -13.14 -0.84 -24.94
C ARG A 2 -11.89 -0.05 -24.55
N LYS A 3 -11.83 1.24 -24.93
CA LYS A 3 -10.79 2.18 -24.47
C LYS A 3 -11.30 2.94 -23.23
N LEU A 4 -10.41 3.23 -22.29
CA LEU A 4 -10.73 4.08 -21.14
C LEU A 4 -10.92 5.53 -21.58
N THR A 5 -11.88 6.24 -20.97
CA THR A 5 -11.99 7.69 -21.11
C THR A 5 -11.04 8.41 -20.15
N LYS A 6 -10.81 9.70 -20.39
CA LYS A 6 -10.01 10.55 -19.50
C LYS A 6 -10.60 10.57 -18.09
N GLU A 7 -11.93 10.65 -18.00
CA GLU A 7 -12.66 10.68 -16.74
C GLU A 7 -12.50 9.37 -15.97
N GLU A 8 -12.56 8.23 -16.66
CA GLU A 8 -12.34 6.92 -16.04
C GLU A 8 -10.92 6.78 -15.47
N ILE A 9 -9.91 7.32 -16.16
CA ILE A 9 -8.52 7.32 -15.68
C ILE A 9 -8.38 8.19 -14.43
N LEU A 10 -8.90 9.42 -14.46
CA LEU A 10 -8.76 10.38 -13.36
C LEU A 10 -9.58 9.98 -12.12
N LYS A 11 -10.67 9.24 -12.30
CA LYS A 11 -11.54 8.75 -11.22
C LYS A 11 -11.13 7.38 -10.68
N GLY A 12 -10.04 6.79 -11.17
CA GLY A 12 -9.57 5.48 -10.68
C GLY A 12 -9.41 5.39 -9.16
N LYS A 13 -9.05 6.51 -8.51
CA LYS A 13 -8.93 6.63 -7.05
C LYS A 13 -10.26 6.69 -6.28
N GLU A 14 -11.38 6.91 -6.96
CA GLU A 14 -12.72 7.00 -6.36
C GLU A 14 -13.33 5.62 -6.11
N LYS A 15 -12.64 4.54 -6.53
CA LYS A 15 -13.05 3.18 -6.21
C LYS A 15 -12.85 2.95 -4.71
N HIS A 16 -13.95 2.70 -4.01
CA HIS A 16 -13.94 2.34 -2.60
C HIS A 16 -14.17 0.85 -2.41
N GLU A 17 -13.57 0.30 -1.37
CA GLU A 17 -13.78 -1.07 -0.92
C GLU A 17 -13.98 -1.09 0.60
N THR A 18 -14.97 -1.86 1.05
CA THR A 18 -15.19 -2.10 2.47
C THR A 18 -14.28 -3.23 2.92
N LEU A 19 -13.44 -2.95 3.93
CA LEU A 19 -12.51 -3.91 4.51
C LEU A 19 -12.95 -4.26 5.94
N ARG A 20 -13.17 -5.55 6.20
CA ARG A 20 -13.38 -6.08 7.55
C ARG A 20 -12.08 -6.08 8.35
N VAL A 21 -12.11 -5.58 9.58
CA VAL A 21 -10.99 -5.59 10.53
C VAL A 21 -11.38 -6.39 11.76
N ASP A 22 -11.05 -7.69 11.76
CA ASP A 22 -11.44 -8.64 12.81
C ASP A 22 -10.99 -8.21 14.21
N SER A 23 -9.84 -7.54 14.32
CA SER A 23 -9.32 -7.03 15.59
C SER A 23 -10.21 -6.00 16.29
N TYR A 24 -11.11 -5.37 15.54
CA TYR A 24 -12.09 -4.40 16.05
C TYR A 24 -13.53 -4.88 15.90
N ASP A 25 -13.74 -6.06 15.33
CA ASP A 25 -15.07 -6.55 14.93
C ASP A 25 -15.87 -5.49 14.14
N ALA A 26 -15.16 -4.71 13.30
CA ALA A 26 -15.70 -3.56 12.59
C ALA A 26 -15.23 -3.52 11.12
N GLU A 27 -15.80 -2.61 10.34
CA GLU A 27 -15.45 -2.37 8.94
C GLU A 27 -14.89 -0.97 8.76
N VAL A 28 -14.03 -0.81 7.76
CA VAL A 28 -13.50 0.47 7.31
C VAL A 28 -13.65 0.61 5.81
N LEU A 29 -13.66 1.84 5.31
CA LEU A 29 -13.68 2.13 3.88
C LEU A 29 -12.27 2.49 3.43
N ILE A 30 -11.78 1.82 2.39
CA ILE A 30 -10.46 2.07 1.81
C ILE A 30 -10.55 2.36 0.31
N ARG A 31 -9.51 2.99 -0.25
CA ARG A 31 -9.34 3.28 -1.68
C ARG A 31 -7.93 2.95 -2.15
N PRO A 32 -7.69 2.77 -3.46
CA PRO A 32 -6.35 2.72 -3.98
C PRO A 32 -5.67 4.10 -3.89
N LEU A 33 -4.34 4.06 -3.80
CA LEU A 33 -3.47 5.21 -3.89
C LEU A 33 -3.26 5.62 -5.36
N THR A 34 -3.06 6.90 -5.56
CA THR A 34 -2.56 7.46 -6.82
C THR A 34 -1.05 7.25 -6.94
N ASP A 35 -0.53 7.35 -8.17
CA ASP A 35 0.91 7.29 -8.45
C ASP A 35 1.72 8.33 -7.63
N GLY A 36 1.17 9.54 -7.45
CA GLY A 36 1.80 10.58 -6.63
C GLY A 36 1.78 10.30 -5.13
N GLU A 37 0.79 9.55 -4.63
CA GLU A 37 0.74 9.10 -3.23
C GLU A 37 1.69 7.94 -2.99
N LEU A 38 1.73 6.96 -3.91
CA LEU A 38 2.71 5.86 -3.89
C LEU A 38 4.15 6.38 -3.90
N SER A 39 4.42 7.42 -4.69
CA SER A 39 5.74 8.08 -4.72
C SER A 39 6.14 8.62 -3.34
N GLN A 40 5.19 9.19 -2.58
CA GLN A 40 5.45 9.66 -1.22
C GLN A 40 5.76 8.50 -0.27
N VAL A 41 5.02 7.39 -0.38
CA VAL A 41 5.26 6.18 0.41
C VAL A 41 6.65 5.60 0.15
N PHE A 42 7.06 5.47 -1.12
CA PHE A 42 8.39 4.94 -1.45
C PHE A 42 9.52 5.87 -1.02
N ALA A 43 9.30 7.18 -1.02
CA ALA A 43 10.27 8.14 -0.52
C ALA A 43 10.59 7.94 0.98
N VAL A 44 9.62 7.48 1.78
CA VAL A 44 9.82 7.17 3.21
C VAL A 44 10.78 5.98 3.38
N ILE A 45 10.63 4.94 2.56
CA ILE A 45 11.53 3.77 2.58
C ILE A 45 12.95 4.20 2.20
N GLY A 46 13.08 5.10 1.23
CA GLY A 46 14.35 5.62 0.74
C GLY A 46 15.02 4.65 -0.25
N SER A 47 16.34 4.79 -0.41
CA SER A 47 17.10 3.92 -1.32
C SER A 47 17.14 2.49 -0.80
N ILE A 48 16.64 1.54 -1.56
CA ILE A 48 16.84 0.10 -1.30
C ILE A 48 18.34 -0.18 -1.41
N PRO A 49 19.03 -0.53 -0.32
CA PRO A 49 20.46 -0.81 -0.39
C PRO A 49 20.66 -2.00 -1.31
N LEU A 50 21.63 -1.93 -2.22
CA LEU A 50 21.97 -3.05 -3.08
C LEU A 50 23.19 -3.78 -2.50
N ARG A 51 23.21 -5.11 -2.69
CA ARG A 51 24.39 -5.93 -2.48
C ARG A 51 25.37 -5.70 -3.63
N ASN A 52 26.60 -6.19 -3.48
CA ASN A 52 27.65 -6.04 -4.51
C ASN A 52 27.29 -6.71 -5.87
N ASP A 53 26.30 -7.60 -5.88
CA ASP A 53 25.76 -8.27 -7.06
C ASP A 53 24.58 -7.52 -7.71
N GLY A 54 24.20 -6.35 -7.16
CA GLY A 54 23.08 -5.53 -7.65
C GLY A 54 21.69 -5.99 -7.18
N ALA A 55 21.60 -7.07 -6.38
CA ALA A 55 20.33 -7.49 -5.78
C ALA A 55 19.98 -6.62 -4.55
N PRO A 56 18.68 -6.40 -4.26
CA PRO A 56 18.24 -5.76 -3.02
C PRO A 56 18.81 -6.44 -1.77
N ASP A 57 19.45 -5.66 -0.90
CA ASP A 57 19.96 -6.10 0.39
C ASP A 57 18.86 -6.01 1.43
N THR A 58 18.01 -7.05 1.46
CA THR A 58 16.87 -7.14 2.39
C THR A 58 17.29 -7.13 3.87
N ALA A 59 18.55 -7.45 4.18
CA ALA A 59 19.09 -7.40 5.54
C ALA A 59 19.38 -5.96 6.03
N LYS A 60 19.44 -4.99 5.10
CA LYS A 60 19.67 -3.57 5.40
C LYS A 60 18.40 -2.73 5.27
N VAL A 61 17.24 -3.37 5.12
CA VAL A 61 15.97 -2.66 5.08
C VAL A 61 15.66 -2.18 6.49
N ASP A 62 15.48 -0.86 6.63
CA ASP A 62 15.11 -0.25 7.90
C ASP A 62 13.66 -0.57 8.22
N VAL A 63 13.46 -1.47 9.18
CA VAL A 63 12.15 -1.92 9.64
C VAL A 63 11.31 -0.74 10.15
N THR A 64 11.94 0.28 10.74
CA THR A 64 11.27 1.49 11.21
C THR A 64 10.64 2.25 10.05
N ARG A 65 11.39 2.42 8.95
CA ARG A 65 10.90 3.08 7.74
C ARG A 65 9.79 2.30 7.06
N ASN A 66 9.83 0.98 7.11
CA ASN A 66 8.72 0.15 6.62
C ASN A 66 7.44 0.42 7.42
N PHE A 67 7.53 0.49 8.75
CA PHE A 67 6.38 0.83 9.59
C PHE A 67 5.87 2.25 9.33
N GLU A 68 6.76 3.22 9.12
CA GLU A 68 6.37 4.59 8.73
C GLU A 68 5.67 4.61 7.36
N ALA A 69 6.19 3.87 6.38
CA ALA A 69 5.59 3.75 5.06
C ALA A 69 4.19 3.12 5.12
N LEU A 70 4.00 2.08 5.93
CA LEU A 70 2.70 1.44 6.14
C LEU A 70 1.70 2.36 6.86
N ARG A 71 2.16 3.14 7.86
CA ARG A 71 1.32 4.14 8.54
C ARG A 71 0.87 5.23 7.58
N LEU A 72 1.80 5.76 6.77
CA LEU A 72 1.49 6.76 5.74
C LEU A 72 0.52 6.20 4.69
N THR A 73 0.76 4.99 4.20
CA THR A 73 -0.12 4.28 3.27
C THR A 73 -1.54 4.18 3.82
N THR A 74 -1.66 3.78 5.09
CA THR A 74 -2.95 3.66 5.77
C THR A 74 -3.65 5.01 5.87
N SER A 75 -2.97 6.05 6.33
CA SER A 75 -3.56 7.40 6.43
C SER A 75 -4.04 7.95 5.08
N LEU A 76 -3.31 7.68 4.00
CA LEU A 76 -3.69 8.15 2.66
C LEU A 76 -4.88 7.38 2.07
N GLY A 77 -4.91 6.06 2.23
CA GLY A 77 -5.90 5.19 1.61
C GLY A 77 -7.14 4.90 2.45
N LEU A 78 -7.13 5.19 3.75
CA LEU A 78 -8.27 5.03 4.64
C LEU A 78 -9.25 6.21 4.47
N VAL A 79 -10.45 5.90 4.00
CA VAL A 79 -11.48 6.90 3.67
C VAL A 79 -12.41 7.13 4.84
N GLU A 80 -12.84 6.07 5.52
CA GLU A 80 -13.69 6.14 6.71
C GLU A 80 -13.29 5.05 7.73
N PRO A 81 -12.94 5.42 8.98
CA PRO A 81 -12.74 6.79 9.47
C PRO A 81 -11.48 7.44 8.88
N LYS A 82 -11.47 8.76 8.67
CA LYS A 82 -10.24 9.47 8.29
C LYS A 82 -9.34 9.62 9.50
N LEU A 83 -8.07 9.21 9.36
CA LEU A 83 -7.06 9.29 10.41
C LEU A 83 -5.77 9.92 9.87
N SER A 84 -5.11 10.74 10.68
CA SER A 84 -3.75 11.22 10.42
C SER A 84 -2.72 10.09 10.60
N THR A 85 -1.50 10.28 10.10
CA THR A 85 -0.42 9.28 10.28
C THR A 85 -0.10 9.05 11.76
N GLU A 86 -0.20 10.09 12.59
CA GLU A 86 -0.02 10.04 14.03
C GLU A 86 -1.14 9.21 14.69
N GLU A 87 -2.40 9.48 14.34
CA GLU A 87 -3.55 8.72 14.84
C GLU A 87 -3.49 7.24 14.42
N VAL A 88 -3.00 6.95 13.21
CA VAL A 88 -2.74 5.57 12.76
C VAL A 88 -1.66 4.90 13.63
N GLY A 89 -0.69 5.66 14.13
CA GLY A 89 0.33 5.17 15.06
C GLY A 89 -0.22 4.71 16.42
N GLU A 90 -1.37 5.23 16.84
CA GLU A 90 -2.04 4.88 18.10
C GLU A 90 -2.99 3.67 17.93
N MET A 91 -3.15 3.15 16.71
CA MET A 91 -3.96 1.97 16.46
C MET A 91 -3.36 0.72 17.10
N LYS A 92 -4.20 -0.30 17.28
CA LYS A 92 -3.76 -1.60 17.78
C LYS A 92 -2.66 -2.16 16.87
N PHE A 93 -1.58 -2.67 17.47
CA PHE A 93 -0.45 -3.25 16.74
C PHE A 93 -0.91 -4.26 15.68
N GLY A 94 -0.30 -4.20 14.50
CA GLY A 94 -0.62 -5.04 13.34
C GLY A 94 -1.80 -4.56 12.49
N VAL A 95 -2.68 -3.67 13.01
CA VAL A 95 -3.82 -3.18 12.22
C VAL A 95 -3.40 -2.24 11.08
N PRO A 96 -2.52 -1.23 11.30
CA PRO A 96 -2.02 -0.41 10.20
C PRO A 96 -1.32 -1.21 9.10
N GLU A 97 -0.59 -2.27 9.47
CA GLU A 97 0.05 -3.16 8.50
C GLU A 97 -0.98 -3.89 7.65
N PHE A 98 -2.01 -4.46 8.26
CA PHE A 98 -3.08 -5.16 7.56
C PHE A 98 -3.83 -4.23 6.58
N ILE A 99 -4.28 -3.07 7.06
CA ILE A 99 -5.03 -2.10 6.25
C ILE A 99 -4.14 -1.53 5.14
N GLY A 100 -2.92 -1.09 5.49
CA GLY A 100 -1.95 -0.56 4.53
C GLY A 100 -1.61 -1.56 3.43
N THR A 101 -1.42 -2.84 3.76
CA THR A 101 -1.19 -3.90 2.77
C THR A 101 -2.37 -4.05 1.82
N LYS A 102 -3.61 -4.04 2.33
CA LYS A 102 -4.81 -4.11 1.49
C LYS A 102 -4.94 -2.91 0.56
N ILE A 103 -4.61 -1.70 1.03
CA ILE A 103 -4.56 -0.49 0.20
C ILE A 103 -3.52 -0.64 -0.93
N LEU A 104 -2.33 -1.16 -0.63
CA LEU A 104 -1.29 -1.40 -1.63
C LEU A 104 -1.73 -2.42 -2.69
N GLU A 105 -2.36 -3.53 -2.26
CA GLU A 105 -2.93 -4.54 -3.17
C GLU A 105 -3.99 -3.93 -4.10
N LEU A 106 -4.92 -3.13 -3.56
CA LEU A 106 -5.91 -2.39 -4.36
C LEU A 106 -5.28 -1.40 -5.33
N SER A 107 -4.13 -0.85 -4.96
CA SER A 107 -3.33 0.05 -5.80
C SER A 107 -2.51 -0.69 -6.86
N GLY A 108 -2.58 -2.03 -6.91
CA GLY A 108 -1.86 -2.88 -7.87
C GLY A 108 -0.50 -3.36 -7.40
N ILE A 109 -0.07 -3.01 -6.17
CA ILE A 109 1.18 -3.49 -5.57
C ILE A 109 0.90 -4.80 -4.85
N HIS A 110 1.25 -5.91 -5.48
CA HIS A 110 1.09 -7.23 -4.91
C HIS A 110 2.38 -7.65 -4.21
N SER A 111 2.26 -8.20 -2.99
CA SER A 111 3.38 -8.87 -2.34
C SER A 111 3.84 -10.04 -3.24
N GLY A 112 5.07 -9.95 -3.72
CA GLY A 112 5.63 -10.87 -4.71
C GLY A 112 5.89 -12.27 -4.14
N ALA A 113 4.85 -13.07 -3.95
CA ALA A 113 4.93 -14.51 -4.09
C ALA A 113 4.44 -14.88 -5.51
N ALA A 114 5.39 -14.94 -6.45
CA ALA A 114 5.29 -15.63 -7.74
C ALA A 114 4.20 -15.18 -8.74
N SER A 115 4.48 -14.10 -9.47
CA SER A 115 4.18 -14.09 -10.92
C SER A 115 5.33 -14.75 -11.69
N LYS A 116 5.52 -16.05 -11.44
CA LYS A 116 6.29 -16.94 -12.32
C LYS A 116 5.44 -17.11 -13.58
N LYS A 117 5.55 -16.18 -14.54
CA LYS A 117 4.92 -16.34 -15.86
C LYS A 117 5.65 -17.46 -16.59
N LYS A 118 5.06 -18.66 -16.52
CA LYS A 118 5.33 -19.79 -17.41
C LYS A 118 4.63 -19.52 -18.75
N GLY A 119 5.34 -19.74 -19.85
CA GLY A 119 4.87 -19.65 -21.23
C GLY A 119 6.09 -19.50 -22.13
N SER A 120 6.82 -20.58 -22.45
CA SER A 120 6.47 -21.55 -23.51
C SER A 120 6.15 -20.84 -24.83
N ASN A 121 7.18 -20.57 -25.61
CA ASN A 121 7.29 -21.14 -26.95
C ASN A 121 8.77 -21.31 -27.30
#